data_AF-A0A257S2Y6-F1
#
_entry.id   AF-A0A257S2Y6-F1
#
_cell.length_a   1.000
_cell.length_b   1.000
_cell.length_c   1.000
_cell.angle_alpha   90.00
_cell.angle_beta   90.00
_cell.angle_gamma   90.00
#
_symmetry.space_group_name_H-M   'P 1'
#
loop_
_entity.id
_entity.type
_entity.pdbx_description
1 polymer ?
#
loop_
_entity_poly.entity_id
_entity_poly.type
_entity_poly.pdbx_seq_one_letter_code
_entity_poly.pdbx_strand_id
1 'polypeptide(L)' 'MTQRLVLVDGSGFIFRAFHALPPMTRDDGTPVNAVFGFC' A
#
# COMPACT_ATOMS: atom_id res chain seq x y z
N MET A 1 -14.33 21.87 18.28
CA MET A 1 -13.35 20.88 17.80
C MET A 1 -13.41 20.85 16.28
N THR A 2 -12.32 21.23 15.61
CA THR A 2 -12.23 21.20 14.15
C THR A 2 -11.93 19.79 13.68
N GLN A 3 -12.78 19.24 12.81
CA GLN A 3 -12.56 17.95 12.17
C GLN A 3 -11.41 18.07 11.16
N ARG A 4 -10.43 17.17 11.23
CA ARG A 4 -9.29 17.14 10.32
C ARG A 4 -9.56 16.12 9.21
N LEU A 5 -9.67 16.60 7.98
CA LEU A 5 -9.73 15.76 6.77
C LEU A 5 -8.31 15.50 6.26
N VAL A 6 -8.01 14.26 5.94
CA VAL A 6 -6.78 13.85 5.24
C VAL A 6 -7.19 13.26 3.90
N LEU A 7 -6.58 13.77 2.82
CA LEU A 7 -6.76 13.24 1.47
C LEU A 7 -5.43 12.60 1.03
N VAL A 8 -5.51 11.36 0.56
CA VAL A 8 -4.34 10.58 0.13
C VAL A 8 -4.49 10.23 -1.35
N ASP A 9 -3.44 10.43 -2.13
CA ASP A 9 -3.34 9.81 -3.45
C ASP A 9 -3.05 8.32 -3.29
N GLY A 10 -4.11 7.51 -3.41
CA GLY A 10 -4.00 6.07 -3.29
C GLY A 10 -3.12 5.45 -4.38
N SER A 11 -3.15 6.00 -5.60
CA SER A 11 -2.44 5.45 -6.75
C SER A 11 -0.93 5.65 -6.64
N GLY A 12 -0.49 6.87 -6.32
CA GLY A 12 0.91 7.17 -6.09
C GLY A 12 1.46 6.46 -4.86
N PHE A 13 0.67 6.35 -3.79
CA PHE A 13 1.10 5.69 -2.56
C PHE A 13 1.25 4.17 -2.76
N ILE A 14 0.29 3.49 -3.41
CA ILE A 14 0.38 2.04 -3.64
C ILE A 14 1.48 1.67 -4.64
N PHE A 15 1.75 2.52 -5.64
CA PHE A 15 2.86 2.31 -6.57
C PHE A 15 4.22 2.40 -5.87
N ARG A 16 4.37 3.32 -4.91
CA ARG A 16 5.57 3.41 -4.08
C ARG A 16 5.71 2.20 -3.14
N ALA A 17 4.62 1.76 -2.53
CA ALA A 17 4.60 0.57 -1.68
C ALA A 17 5.09 -0.68 -2.44
N PHE A 18 4.61 -0.87 -3.68
CA PHE A 18 5.03 -1.99 -4.53
C PHE A 18 6.55 -2.02 -4.79
N HIS A 19 7.19 -0.86 -4.99
CA HIS A 19 8.63 -0.77 -5.28
C HIS A 19 9.52 -0.64 -4.04
N ALA A 20 8.95 -0.35 -2.86
CA ALA A 20 9.71 -0.16 -1.63
C ALA A 20 9.93 -1.47 -0.86
N LEU A 21 8.97 -2.39 -0.93
CA LEU A 21 9.04 -3.68 -0.23
C LEU A 21 9.57 -4.79 -1.15
N PRO A 22 10.29 -5.79 -0.59
CA PRO A 22 10.72 -6.95 -1.37
C PRO A 22 9.50 -7.70 -1.94
N PRO A 23 9.70 -8.57 -2.95
CA PRO A 23 8.64 -9.46 -3.41
C PRO A 23 8.07 -10.28 -2.26
N MET A 24 6.75 -10.21 -2.07
CA MET A 24 6.03 -10.96 -1.05
C MET A 24 4.83 -11.63 -1.68
N THR A 25 4.63 -12.90 -1.34
CA THR A 25 3.59 -13.75 -1.92
C THR A 25 2.89 -14.50 -0.80
N ARG A 26 1.56 -14.55 -0.83
CA ARG A 26 0.76 -15.39 0.07
C ARG A 26 0.87 -16.85 -0.36
N ASP A 27 0.50 -17.78 0.52
CA ASP A 27 0.51 -19.23 0.27
C ASP A 27 -0.25 -19.66 -1.01
N ASP A 28 -1.20 -18.86 -1.50
CA ASP A 28 -1.95 -19.11 -2.74
C ASP A 28 -1.26 -18.58 -4.01
N GLY A 29 -0.07 -18.00 -3.90
CA GLY A 29 0.68 -17.42 -5.01
C GLY A 29 0.35 -15.96 -5.31
N THR A 30 -0.59 -15.33 -4.58
CA THR A 30 -0.95 -13.92 -4.80
C THR A 30 0.15 -12.99 -4.31
N PRO A 31 0.68 -12.08 -5.15
CA PRO A 31 1.59 -11.02 -4.70
C PRO A 31 0.87 -10.03 -3.77
N VAL A 32 1.49 -9.70 -2.64
CA VAL A 32 0.85 -8.89 -1.58
C VAL A 32 1.70 -7.73 -1.08
N ASN A 33 2.93 -7.55 -1.59
CA ASN A 33 3.85 -6.50 -1.13
C ASN A 33 3.27 -5.08 -1.27
N ALA A 34 2.58 -4.77 -2.38
CA ALA A 34 1.95 -3.45 -2.56
C ALA A 34 0.89 -3.17 -1.49
N VAL A 35 0.09 -4.18 -1.13
CA VAL A 35 -0.97 -4.06 -0.13
C VAL A 35 -0.38 -3.94 1.27
N PHE A 36 0.63 -4.74 1.60
CA PHE A 36 1.35 -4.67 2.89
C PHE A 36 2.04 -3.33 3.13
N GLY A 37 2.50 -2.64 2.09
CA GLY A 37 3.09 -1.31 2.22
C GLY A 37 2.07 -0.16 2.23
N PHE A 38 0.80 -0.45 1.99
CA PHE A 38 -0.29 0.53 1.91
C PHE A 38 -1.20 0.50 3.15
N CYS A 39 -1.57 -0.70 3.62
CA CYS A 39 -2.47 -0.96 4.77
C CYS A 39 -1.76 -1.79 5.84
#